data_AF-A0AA41QFG5-F1
#
_entry.id   AF-A0AA41QFG5-F1
#
_cell.length_a   1.000
_cell.length_b   1.000
_cell.length_c   1.000
_cell.angle_alpha   90.00
_cell.angle_beta   90.00
_cell.angle_gamma   90.00
#
_symmetry.space_group_name_H-M   'P 1'
#
loop_
_entity.id
_entity.type
_entity.pdbx_description
1 polymer ?
#
loop_
_entity_poly.entity_id
_entity_poly.type
_entity_poly.pdbx_seq_one_letter_code
_entity_poly.pdbx_strand_id
1 'polypeptide(L)'
;MVFLRRRDWEVPRISGERDQDGWYHYRGAAFAQVAPVKDAMSDAPEYFVDLEDRSADPIAREDFLGSITFATKDGTSWDVGLNDGHFGALYDEDHELWEDEEDDHDLVTTFLEEQPHVRSAIHPDREIYGVTIAGHRPASEVVAGVYRAMTLAHTELRART
;
A
#
# COMPACT_ATOMS: atom_id res chain seq x y z
N MET A 1 31.70 18.47 -12.22
CA MET A 1 31.18 17.32 -11.44
C MET A 1 29.71 17.58 -11.22
N VAL A 2 28.82 16.94 -11.99
CA VAL A 2 27.37 17.09 -11.81
C VAL A 2 27.01 16.15 -10.67
N PHE A 3 26.79 16.70 -9.47
CA PHE A 3 26.07 15.97 -8.44
C PHE A 3 24.65 15.80 -8.95
N LEU A 4 24.33 14.64 -9.53
CA LEU A 4 22.94 14.26 -9.76
C LEU A 4 22.27 14.32 -8.39
N ARG A 5 21.41 15.32 -8.18
CA ARG A 5 20.54 15.37 -7.01
C ARG A 5 19.71 14.10 -7.06
N ARG A 6 20.04 13.17 -6.18
CA ARG A 6 19.24 12.00 -5.90
C ARG A 6 17.84 12.49 -5.53
N ARG A 7 16.82 11.90 -6.13
CA ARG A 7 15.43 12.26 -5.81
C ARG A 7 15.10 11.73 -4.43
N ASP A 8 14.35 12.49 -3.63
CA ASP A 8 14.07 12.13 -2.23
C ASP A 8 13.25 10.83 -2.10
N TRP A 9 12.60 10.40 -3.19
CA TRP A 9 11.87 9.14 -3.29
C TRP A 9 12.72 7.95 -3.77
N GLU A 10 13.99 8.15 -4.16
CA GLU A 10 14.91 7.05 -4.51
C GLU A 10 15.57 6.48 -3.26
N VAL A 11 15.13 5.31 -2.79
CA VAL A 11 15.66 4.70 -1.57
C VAL A 11 17.07 4.13 -1.79
N PRO A 12 18.05 4.42 -0.92
CA PRO A 12 19.35 3.78 -0.94
C PRO A 12 19.24 2.25 -0.96
N ARG A 13 19.83 1.62 -1.98
CA ARG A 13 19.97 0.16 -2.14
C ARG A 13 18.69 -0.58 -2.51
N ILE A 14 17.57 0.12 -2.72
CA ILE A 14 16.39 -0.47 -3.38
C ILE A 14 16.42 -0.02 -4.84
N SER A 15 16.54 -1.00 -5.73
CA SER A 15 16.41 -0.77 -7.16
C SER A 15 14.94 -0.83 -7.53
N GLY A 16 14.39 0.30 -7.96
CA GLY A 16 13.13 0.34 -8.68
C GLY A 16 13.36 0.18 -10.18
N GLU A 17 12.32 -0.24 -10.90
CA GLU A 17 12.32 -0.28 -12.36
C GLU A 17 11.61 0.96 -12.90
N ARG A 18 12.23 1.64 -13.87
CA ARG A 18 11.61 2.79 -14.51
C ARG A 18 10.93 2.34 -15.80
N ASP A 19 9.64 2.62 -15.94
CA ASP A 19 8.92 2.34 -17.18
C ASP A 19 9.13 3.42 -18.25
N GLN A 20 8.49 3.23 -19.40
CA GLN A 20 8.61 4.13 -20.55
C GLN A 20 7.96 5.50 -20.30
N ASP A 21 6.95 5.56 -19.42
CA ASP A 21 6.21 6.78 -19.05
C ASP A 21 6.88 7.54 -17.90
N GLY A 22 7.94 6.96 -17.36
CA GLY A 22 8.84 7.54 -16.40
C GLY A 22 8.46 7.30 -14.95
N TRP A 23 7.52 6.38 -14.68
CA TRP A 23 7.20 5.92 -13.34
C TRP A 23 8.29 5.00 -12.81
N TYR A 24 8.56 5.11 -11.51
CA TYR A 24 9.46 4.24 -10.78
C TYR A 24 8.64 3.24 -9.98
N HIS A 25 8.78 1.98 -10.35
CA HIS A 25 8.09 0.83 -9.78
C HIS A 25 8.97 0.14 -8.75
N TYR A 26 8.38 -0.24 -7.63
CA TYR A 26 9.03 -0.96 -6.56
C TYR A 26 8.17 -2.15 -6.12
N ARG A 27 8.84 -3.24 -5.75
CA ARG A 27 8.21 -4.37 -5.07
C ARG A 27 8.27 -4.16 -3.57
N GLY A 28 7.16 -4.33 -2.86
CA GLY A 28 7.10 -4.15 -1.41
C GLY A 28 8.12 -5.00 -0.66
N ALA A 29 8.34 -6.25 -1.09
CA ALA A 29 9.35 -7.14 -0.51
C ALA A 29 10.77 -6.53 -0.42
N ALA A 30 11.14 -5.62 -1.33
CA ALA A 30 12.44 -4.96 -1.30
C ALA A 30 12.62 -4.03 -0.08
N PHE A 31 11.53 -3.63 0.57
CA PHE A 31 11.54 -2.75 1.74
C PHE A 31 11.51 -3.49 3.09
N ALA A 32 11.36 -4.81 3.12
CA ALA A 32 11.12 -5.57 4.37
C ALA A 32 12.18 -5.34 5.47
N GLN A 33 13.42 -4.99 5.09
CA GLN A 33 14.52 -4.73 6.04
C GLN A 33 14.79 -3.24 6.29
N VAL A 34 13.99 -2.34 5.70
CA VAL A 34 14.11 -0.90 5.87
C VAL A 34 13.37 -0.47 7.13
N ALA A 35 14.03 0.26 8.03
CA ALA A 35 13.59 0.46 9.41
C ALA A 35 12.10 0.88 9.56
N PRO A 36 11.59 1.94 8.91
CA PRO A 36 10.16 2.29 9.02
C PRO A 36 9.21 1.15 8.62
N VAL A 37 9.56 0.37 7.60
CA VAL A 37 8.73 -0.72 7.10
C VAL A 37 8.83 -1.94 8.01
N LYS A 38 10.03 -2.25 8.49
CA LYS A 38 10.23 -3.30 9.48
C LYS A 38 9.45 -3.04 10.77
N ASP A 39 9.42 -1.79 11.23
CA ASP A 39 8.66 -1.38 12.41
C ASP A 39 7.14 -1.48 12.14
N ALA A 40 6.68 -1.08 10.95
CA ALA A 40 5.28 -1.29 10.55
C ALA A 40 4.89 -2.78 10.52
N MET A 41 5.78 -3.66 10.04
CA MET A 41 5.56 -5.10 10.04
C MET A 41 5.54 -5.67 11.46
N SER A 42 6.39 -5.20 12.38
CA SER A 42 6.38 -5.76 13.74
C SER A 42 5.05 -5.61 14.48
N ASP A 43 4.25 -4.60 14.09
CA ASP A 43 2.93 -4.32 14.66
C ASP A 43 1.78 -5.06 13.95
N ALA A 44 2.04 -5.67 12.79
CA ALA A 44 1.05 -6.38 11.99
C ALA A 44 0.80 -7.82 12.47
N PRO A 45 -0.39 -8.41 12.20
CA PRO A 45 -0.68 -9.79 12.54
C PRO A 45 0.31 -10.73 11.84
N GLU A 46 0.53 -11.91 12.43
CA GLU A 46 1.43 -12.92 11.85
C GLU A 46 0.93 -13.42 10.49
N TYR A 47 -0.40 -13.47 10.31
CA TYR A 47 -1.05 -13.88 9.07
C TYR A 47 -2.22 -12.96 8.72
N PHE A 48 -2.32 -12.65 7.44
CA PHE A 48 -3.48 -12.04 6.80
C PHE A 48 -4.34 -13.17 6.23
N VAL A 49 -5.56 -13.30 6.72
CA VAL A 49 -6.54 -14.25 6.19
C VAL A 49 -7.35 -13.60 5.10
N ASP A 50 -7.73 -14.38 4.09
CA ASP A 50 -8.73 -14.00 3.11
C ASP A 50 -10.11 -13.94 3.81
N LEU A 51 -10.79 -12.81 3.67
CA LEU A 51 -12.08 -12.55 4.29
C LEU A 51 -13.24 -12.96 3.39
N GLU A 52 -13.02 -13.04 2.06
CA GLU A 52 -14.00 -13.49 1.06
C GLU A 52 -14.00 -15.03 0.95
N ASP A 53 -12.83 -15.65 0.84
CA ASP A 53 -12.65 -17.11 0.81
C ASP A 53 -11.86 -17.60 2.04
N ARG A 54 -12.58 -17.89 3.12
CA ARG A 54 -11.99 -18.45 4.36
C ARG A 54 -11.34 -19.83 4.18
N SER A 55 -11.48 -20.48 3.03
CA SER A 55 -10.80 -21.74 2.71
C SER A 55 -9.42 -21.53 2.07
N ALA A 56 -9.10 -20.31 1.63
CA ALA A 56 -7.80 -19.94 1.12
C ALA A 56 -6.71 -20.01 2.21
N ASP A 57 -5.48 -20.29 1.79
CA ASP A 57 -4.34 -20.33 2.70
C ASP A 57 -4.03 -18.93 3.25
N PRO A 58 -3.82 -18.77 4.57
CA PRO A 58 -3.43 -17.48 5.15
C PRO A 58 -2.09 -17.00 4.59
N ILE A 59 -1.99 -15.70 4.34
CA ILE A 59 -0.80 -15.04 3.82
C ILE A 59 0.08 -14.66 5.01
N ALA A 60 1.33 -15.13 5.06
CA ALA A 60 2.25 -14.70 6.10
C ALA A 60 2.51 -13.19 5.98
N ARG A 61 2.71 -12.51 7.10
CA ARG A 61 2.95 -11.07 7.15
C ARG A 61 4.03 -10.60 6.17
N GLU A 62 5.13 -11.34 6.09
CA GLU A 62 6.25 -11.04 5.21
C GLU A 62 5.90 -11.19 3.73
N ASP A 63 5.06 -12.17 3.42
CA ASP A 63 4.55 -12.42 2.07
C ASP A 63 3.49 -11.40 1.66
N PHE A 64 2.70 -10.89 2.62
CA PHE A 64 1.74 -9.82 2.38
C PHE A 64 2.42 -8.52 1.94
N LEU A 65 3.57 -8.14 2.52
CA LEU A 65 4.34 -7.02 1.97
C LEU A 65 4.85 -7.31 0.55
N GLY A 66 5.12 -8.59 0.25
CA GLY A 66 5.54 -9.05 -1.08
C GLY A 66 4.45 -8.96 -2.15
N SER A 67 3.18 -8.97 -1.78
CA SER A 67 2.06 -8.84 -2.71
C SER A 67 1.77 -7.38 -3.11
N ILE A 68 2.37 -6.41 -2.42
CA ILE A 68 2.16 -4.98 -2.68
C ILE A 68 3.23 -4.45 -3.64
N THR A 69 2.79 -3.71 -4.64
CA THR A 69 3.63 -2.95 -5.56
C THR A 69 3.40 -1.46 -5.39
N PHE A 70 4.44 -0.66 -5.63
CA PHE A 70 4.41 0.79 -5.46
C PHE A 70 4.99 1.45 -6.69
N ALA A 71 4.28 2.40 -7.29
CA ALA A 71 4.78 3.20 -8.40
C ALA A 71 4.70 4.68 -8.07
N THR A 72 5.72 5.45 -8.43
CA THR A 72 5.65 6.91 -8.35
C THR A 72 6.46 7.58 -9.45
N LYS A 73 5.99 8.73 -9.94
CA LYS A 73 6.72 9.54 -10.92
C LYS A 73 7.52 10.67 -10.27
N ASP A 74 6.98 11.24 -9.20
CA ASP A 74 7.42 12.50 -8.59
C ASP A 74 7.57 12.43 -7.07
N GLY A 75 7.32 11.27 -6.47
CA GLY A 75 7.39 11.07 -5.02
C GLY A 75 6.24 11.73 -4.25
N THR A 76 5.25 12.31 -4.92
CA THR A 76 4.05 12.91 -4.30
C THR A 76 2.75 12.21 -4.68
N SER A 77 2.71 11.60 -5.86
CA SER A 77 1.62 10.73 -6.31
C SER A 77 2.12 9.30 -6.42
N TRP A 78 1.38 8.39 -5.81
CA TRP A 78 1.74 6.99 -5.68
C TRP A 78 0.58 6.10 -6.13
N ASP A 79 0.89 5.14 -6.99
CA ASP A 79 -0.01 4.03 -7.26
C ASP A 79 0.45 2.84 -6.40
N VAL A 80 -0.48 2.25 -5.66
CA VAL A 80 -0.24 1.09 -4.81
C VAL A 80 -1.09 -0.04 -5.33
N GLY A 81 -0.46 -1.04 -5.94
CA GLY A 81 -1.16 -2.21 -6.48
C GLY A 81 -1.05 -3.41 -5.55
N LEU A 82 -2.13 -4.18 -5.43
CA LEU A 82 -2.15 -5.51 -4.84
C LEU A 82 -2.14 -6.55 -5.95
N ASN A 83 -1.28 -7.56 -5.87
CA ASN A 83 -1.30 -8.65 -6.86
C ASN A 83 -2.60 -9.46 -6.74
N ASP A 84 -3.15 -9.86 -7.91
CA ASP A 84 -4.33 -10.71 -8.07
C ASP A 84 -4.23 -11.96 -7.17
N GLY A 85 -5.17 -12.07 -6.23
CA GLY A 85 -5.26 -13.18 -5.27
C GLY A 85 -5.03 -12.82 -3.80
N HIS A 86 -4.75 -11.54 -3.49
CA HIS A 86 -4.61 -11.08 -2.09
C HIS A 86 -5.58 -9.93 -1.72
N PHE A 87 -6.45 -9.51 -2.63
CA PHE A 87 -7.49 -8.52 -2.38
C PHE A 87 -8.53 -9.01 -1.35
N GLY A 88 -8.80 -10.32 -1.32
CA GLY A 88 -9.75 -10.93 -0.38
C GLY A 88 -9.39 -10.68 1.09
N ALA A 89 -8.12 -10.44 1.41
CA ALA A 89 -7.70 -10.04 2.75
C ALA A 89 -8.23 -8.66 3.17
N LEU A 90 -8.51 -7.78 2.22
CA LEU A 90 -9.01 -6.42 2.46
C LEU A 90 -10.46 -6.25 2.00
N TYR A 91 -11.17 -7.36 1.79
CA TYR A 91 -12.54 -7.35 1.31
C TYR A 91 -13.50 -6.80 2.38
N ASP A 92 -14.19 -5.72 2.02
CA ASP A 92 -15.26 -5.11 2.81
C ASP A 92 -16.61 -5.45 2.18
N GLU A 93 -17.37 -6.36 2.80
CA GLU A 93 -18.70 -6.80 2.36
C GLU A 93 -19.74 -5.66 2.38
N ASP A 94 -19.56 -4.66 3.26
CA ASP A 94 -20.52 -3.55 3.42
C ASP A 94 -20.38 -2.50 2.31
N HIS A 95 -19.29 -2.55 1.54
CA HIS A 95 -19.08 -1.73 0.36
C HIS A 95 -19.18 -2.63 -0.88
N GLU A 96 -20.36 -2.77 -1.46
CA GLU A 96 -20.49 -3.31 -2.83
C GLU A 96 -20.15 -2.17 -3.80
N LEU A 97 -19.18 -2.40 -4.70
CA LEU A 97 -18.82 -1.47 -5.78
C LEU A 97 -20.02 -1.26 -6.71
N TRP A 98 -20.88 -0.29 -6.42
CA TRP A 98 -21.90 0.14 -7.37
C TRP A 98 -21.23 1.06 -8.40
N GLU A 99 -21.41 0.78 -9.69
CA GLU A 99 -20.74 1.44 -10.83
C GLU A 99 -20.85 2.99 -10.87
N ASP A 100 -21.64 3.59 -9.96
CA ASP A 100 -22.01 5.00 -9.94
C ASP A 100 -21.73 5.72 -8.60
N GLU A 101 -21.14 5.07 -7.58
CA GLU A 101 -20.84 5.73 -6.29
C GLU A 101 -19.42 6.33 -6.29
N GLU A 102 -19.36 7.66 -6.44
CA GLU A 102 -18.13 8.48 -6.33
C GLU A 102 -17.53 8.52 -4.90
N ASP A 103 -18.12 7.81 -3.93
CA ASP A 103 -17.82 7.86 -2.49
C ASP A 103 -17.54 6.46 -1.91
N ASP A 104 -16.82 5.61 -2.66
CA ASP A 104 -16.33 4.32 -2.13
C ASP A 104 -15.11 4.56 -1.23
N HIS A 105 -15.38 4.95 0.02
CA HIS A 105 -14.38 5.12 1.06
C HIS A 105 -14.19 3.80 1.82
N ASP A 106 -13.48 2.84 1.22
CA ASP A 106 -13.08 1.62 1.94
C ASP A 106 -12.22 1.94 3.18
N LEU A 107 -12.07 0.96 4.08
CA LEU A 107 -11.27 1.17 5.28
C LEU A 107 -9.80 1.46 4.99
N VAL A 108 -9.25 0.97 3.87
CA VAL A 108 -7.86 1.24 3.49
C VAL A 108 -7.68 2.72 3.16
N THR A 109 -8.54 3.30 2.34
CA THR A 109 -8.53 4.75 2.02
C THR A 109 -8.78 5.58 3.27
N THR A 110 -9.72 5.18 4.12
CA THR A 110 -9.97 5.84 5.42
C THR A 110 -8.68 5.90 6.26
N PHE A 111 -8.02 4.77 6.49
CA PHE A 111 -6.78 4.73 7.28
C PHE A 111 -5.57 5.37 6.59
N LEU A 112 -5.57 5.47 5.26
CA LEU A 112 -4.58 6.25 4.53
C LEU A 112 -4.79 7.75 4.80
N GLU A 113 -6.02 8.25 4.71
CA GLU A 113 -6.34 9.66 4.89
C GLU A 113 -6.20 10.17 6.33
N GLU A 114 -6.32 9.29 7.32
CA GLU A 114 -5.99 9.61 8.72
C GLU A 114 -4.51 9.95 8.93
N GLN A 115 -3.63 9.58 8.00
CA GLN A 115 -2.21 9.87 8.12
C GLN A 115 -1.94 11.35 7.84
N PRO A 116 -1.17 12.06 8.70
CA PRO A 116 -1.06 13.53 8.65
C PRO A 116 -0.37 14.09 7.40
N HIS A 117 0.13 13.22 6.52
CA HIS A 117 0.87 13.58 5.32
C HIS A 117 0.20 13.09 4.03
N VAL A 118 -0.87 12.31 4.14
CA VAL A 118 -1.72 11.95 3.00
C VAL A 118 -2.73 13.09 2.81
N ARG A 119 -2.90 13.53 1.57
CA ARG A 119 -3.90 14.54 1.18
C ARG A 119 -5.19 13.92 0.71
N SER A 120 -5.08 12.80 0.01
CA SER A 120 -6.21 12.05 -0.51
C SER A 120 -5.76 10.63 -0.82
N ALA A 121 -6.67 9.68 -0.66
CA ALA A 121 -6.54 8.32 -1.16
C ALA A 121 -7.81 7.93 -1.91
N ILE A 122 -7.66 7.25 -3.04
CA ILE A 122 -8.79 6.75 -3.84
C ILE A 122 -8.50 5.31 -4.25
N HIS A 123 -9.55 4.52 -4.50
CA HIS A 123 -9.41 3.19 -5.09
C HIS A 123 -10.42 3.02 -6.25
N PRO A 124 -10.00 2.94 -7.52
CA PRO A 124 -10.93 2.70 -8.61
C PRO A 124 -11.52 1.28 -8.62
N ASP A 125 -10.78 0.29 -8.13
CA ASP A 125 -11.12 -1.14 -8.29
C ASP A 125 -10.65 -2.04 -7.12
N ARG A 126 -10.18 -1.46 -6.00
CA ARG A 126 -9.61 -2.16 -4.82
C ARG A 126 -8.35 -2.99 -5.08
N GLU A 127 -7.96 -3.15 -6.34
CA GLU A 127 -6.68 -3.73 -6.74
C GLU A 127 -5.60 -2.66 -6.78
N ILE A 128 -5.99 -1.42 -7.09
CA ILE A 128 -5.10 -0.27 -7.17
C ILE A 128 -5.61 0.84 -6.25
N TYR A 129 -4.71 1.41 -5.46
CA TYR A 129 -4.94 2.61 -4.65
C TYR A 129 -4.10 3.77 -5.17
N GLY A 130 -4.74 4.89 -5.46
CA GLY A 130 -4.08 6.16 -5.75
C GLY A 130 -3.88 6.96 -4.46
N VAL A 131 -2.64 7.22 -4.08
CA VAL A 131 -2.29 7.95 -2.85
C VAL A 131 -1.55 9.24 -3.19
N THR A 132 -2.09 10.37 -2.74
CA THR A 132 -1.44 11.68 -2.87
C THR A 132 -0.94 12.16 -1.52
N ILE A 133 0.34 12.55 -1.43
CA ILE A 133 0.95 13.07 -0.20
C ILE A 133 1.22 14.58 -0.28
N ALA A 134 1.15 15.27 0.86
CA ALA A 134 1.22 16.73 0.96
C ALA A 134 2.58 17.36 0.61
N GLY A 135 3.62 16.54 0.43
CA GLY A 135 4.98 16.95 0.07
C GLY A 135 5.88 15.72 -0.08
N HIS A 136 7.15 15.92 -0.46
CA HIS A 136 8.08 14.80 -0.64
C HIS A 136 8.34 14.08 0.69
N ARG A 137 8.27 12.75 0.63
CA ARG A 137 8.63 11.85 1.74
C ARG A 137 9.56 10.76 1.23
N PRO A 138 10.45 10.23 2.10
CA PRO A 138 11.19 9.03 1.76
C PRO A 138 10.21 7.91 1.42
N ALA A 139 10.43 7.18 0.32
CA ALA A 139 9.51 6.13 -0.11
C ALA A 139 9.31 5.05 0.98
N SER A 140 10.30 4.78 1.81
CA SER A 140 10.16 3.85 2.94
C SER A 140 9.13 4.29 3.97
N GLU A 141 8.92 5.61 4.17
CA GLU A 141 7.88 6.11 5.06
C GLU A 141 6.50 5.97 4.42
N VAL A 142 6.39 6.23 3.11
CA VAL A 142 5.14 6.04 2.36
C VAL A 142 4.74 4.56 2.37
N VAL A 143 5.67 3.66 2.03
CA VAL A 143 5.45 2.20 2.07
C VAL A 143 5.05 1.73 3.47
N ALA A 144 5.71 2.22 4.52
CA ALA A 144 5.34 1.89 5.90
C ALA A 144 3.94 2.38 6.28
N GLY A 145 3.58 3.60 5.86
CA GLY A 145 2.25 4.17 6.08
C GLY A 145 1.16 3.38 5.37
N VAL A 146 1.37 3.03 4.11
CA VAL A 146 0.44 2.20 3.33
C VAL A 146 0.27 0.83 3.97
N TYR A 147 1.37 0.16 4.32
CA TYR A 147 1.32 -1.16 4.96
C TYR A 147 0.56 -1.13 6.29
N ARG A 148 0.74 -0.07 7.10
CA ARG A 148 -0.04 0.13 8.33
C ARG A 148 -1.52 0.33 8.06
N ALA A 149 -1.89 1.14 7.06
CA ALA A 149 -3.29 1.35 6.71
C ALA A 149 -3.98 0.04 6.31
N MET A 150 -3.34 -0.76 5.46
CA MET A 150 -3.83 -2.08 5.07
C MET A 150 -3.92 -3.05 6.27
N THR A 151 -2.94 -3.00 7.17
CA THR A 151 -2.95 -3.80 8.42
C THR A 151 -4.11 -3.45 9.33
N LEU A 152 -4.38 -2.15 9.50
CA LEU A 152 -5.50 -1.65 10.30
C LEU A 152 -6.83 -2.02 9.66
N ALA A 153 -6.96 -1.85 8.34
CA ALA A 153 -8.12 -2.27 7.57
C ALA A 153 -8.41 -3.76 7.75
N HIS A 154 -7.40 -4.62 7.54
CA HIS A 154 -7.53 -6.07 7.74
C HIS A 154 -8.02 -6.41 9.16
N THR A 155 -7.39 -5.80 10.18
CA THR A 155 -7.70 -6.08 11.58
C THR A 155 -9.13 -5.69 11.93
N GLU A 156 -9.57 -4.52 11.45
CA GLU A 156 -10.91 -4.00 11.66
C GLU A 156 -11.96 -4.85 10.92
N LEU A 157 -11.74 -5.15 9.64
CA LEU A 157 -12.62 -6.00 8.84
C LEU A 157 -12.77 -7.38 9.48
N ARG A 158 -11.66 -8.02 9.85
CA ARG A 158 -11.66 -9.31 10.52
C ARG A 158 -12.41 -9.29 11.86
N ALA A 159 -12.43 -8.17 12.58
CA ALA A 159 -13.16 -8.05 13.84
C ALA A 159 -14.67 -7.94 13.64
N ARG A 160 -15.12 -7.54 12.44
CA ARG A 160 -16.54 -7.44 12.07
C ARG A 160 -17.12 -8.78 11.58
N THR A 161 -16.28 -9.68 11.05
CA THR A 161 -16.67 -10.99 10.49
C THR A 161 -16.56 -12.17 11.47
#